data_AF-A0A529FKV3-F1
#
_entry.id   AF-A0A529FKV3-F1
#
_cell.length_a   1.000
_cell.length_b   1.000
_cell.length_c   1.000
_cell.angle_alpha   90.00
_cell.angle_beta   90.00
_cell.angle_gamma   90.00
#
_symmetry.space_group_name_H-M   'P 1'
#
loop_
_entity.id
_entity.type
_entity.pdbx_description
1 polymer ?
#
loop_
_entity_poly.entity_id
_entity_poly.type
_entity_poly.pdbx_seq_one_letter_code
_entity_poly.pdbx_strand_id
1 'polypeptide(L)' 'LMDDEVWTVRYAAANALRSFGQPGEKMLRAMAASDVSRSQRTASLILAEGPAT' A
#
# COMPACT_ATOMS: atom_id res chain seq x y z
N LEU A 1 7.15 4.76 -6.51
CA LEU A 1 6.40 3.53 -6.88
C LEU A 1 4.95 3.54 -6.39
N MET A 2 4.64 3.97 -5.16
CA MET A 2 3.25 4.00 -4.69
C MET A 2 2.33 4.95 -5.46
N ASP A 3 2.88 5.99 -6.10
CA ASP A 3 2.13 6.89 -6.99
C ASP A 3 2.46 6.67 -8.47
N ASP A 4 3.00 5.50 -8.83
CA ASP A 4 3.25 5.15 -10.22
C ASP A 4 1.94 5.05 -11.02
N GLU A 5 1.92 5.43 -12.29
CA GLU A 5 0.70 5.36 -13.12
C GLU A 5 0.25 3.91 -13.35
N VAL A 6 1.21 2.98 -13.43
CA VAL A 6 0.95 1.56 -13.68
C VAL A 6 0.46 0.88 -12.40
N TRP A 7 -0.71 0.25 -12.48
CA TRP A 7 -1.34 -0.45 -11.35
C TRP A 7 -0.44 -1.52 -10.72
N THR A 8 0.16 -2.39 -11.54
CA THR A 8 0.98 -3.51 -11.07
C THR A 8 2.21 -3.04 -10.30
N VAL A 9 2.79 -1.89 -10.67
CA VAL A 9 3.92 -1.28 -9.96
C VAL A 9 3.50 -0.81 -8.56
N ARG A 10 2.36 -0.14 -8.45
CA ARG A 10 1.82 0.27 -7.14
C ARG A 10 1.51 -0.93 -6.25
N TYR A 11 0.85 -1.93 -6.83
CA TYR A 11 0.49 -3.16 -6.10
C TYR A 11 1.73 -3.90 -5.58
N ALA A 12 2.76 -4.04 -6.41
CA ALA A 12 4.03 -4.65 -6.01
C ALA A 12 4.74 -3.83 -4.92
N ALA A 13 4.77 -2.50 -5.05
CA ALA A 13 5.35 -1.62 -4.04
C ALA A 13 4.60 -1.69 -2.69
N ALA A 14 3.27 -1.74 -2.72
CA ALA A 14 2.45 -1.85 -1.53
C ALA A 14 2.62 -3.20 -0.83
N ASN A 15 2.74 -4.29 -1.61
CA ASN A 15 3.09 -5.60 -1.10
C ASN A 15 4.50 -5.64 -0.49
N ALA A 16 5.48 -5.01 -1.13
CA ALA A 16 6.83 -4.89 -0.58
C ALA A 16 6.81 -4.16 0.76
N LEU A 17 6.06 -3.05 0.86
CA LEU A 17 5.83 -2.36 2.14
C LEU A 17 5.24 -3.31 3.18
N ARG A 18 4.17 -4.04 2.87
CA ARG A 18 3.57 -5.00 3.81
C ARG A 18 4.59 -6.07 4.27
N SER A 19 5.44 -6.55 3.37
CA SER A 19 6.47 -7.57 3.69
C SER A 19 7.58 -7.07 4.62
N PHE A 20 7.76 -5.75 4.74
CA PHE A 20 8.69 -5.16 5.74
C PHE A 20 8.13 -5.19 7.17
N GLY A 21 6.92 -5.72 7.38
CA GLY A 21 6.30 -5.84 8.70
C GLY A 21 5.79 -4.50 9.25
N GLN A 22 5.86 -4.33 10.56
CA GLN A 22 5.26 -3.18 11.28
C GLN A 22 5.62 -1.80 10.70
N PRO A 23 6.88 -1.50 10.33
CA PRO A 23 7.21 -0.21 9.72
C PRO A 23 6.47 0.05 8.41
N GLY A 24 6.36 -0.96 7.56
CA GLY A 24 5.68 -0.84 6.27
C GLY A 24 4.16 -0.80 6.39
N GLU A 25 3.58 -1.58 7.32
CA GLU A 25 2.15 -1.45 7.66
C GLU A 25 1.81 -0.05 8.16
N LYS A 26 2.66 0.57 8.99
CA LYS A 26 2.45 1.95 9.45
C LYS A 26 2.41 2.94 8.29
N MET A 27 3.30 2.78 7.31
CA MET A 27 3.30 3.61 6.10
C MET A 27 2.02 3.41 5.27
N LEU A 28 1.60 2.16 5.07
CA LEU A 28 0.36 1.85 4.34
C LEU A 28 -0.86 2.46 5.04
N ARG A 29 -0.93 2.41 6.38
CA ARG A 29 -2.03 3.04 7.14
C ARG A 29 -2.03 4.56 6.98
N ALA A 30 -0.86 5.20 7.01
CA ALA A 30 -0.75 6.64 6.77
C ALA A 30 -1.22 7.02 5.35
N MET A 31 -0.84 6.25 4.34
CA MET A 31 -1.30 6.45 2.95
C MET A 31 -2.80 6.21 2.80
N ALA A 32 -3.35 5.17 3.43
CA ALA A 32 -4.78 4.86 3.36
C ALA A 32 -5.65 5.95 4.01
N ALA A 33 -5.10 6.71 4.96
CA ALA A 33 -5.76 7.82 5.64
C ALA A 33 -5.56 9.19 4.95
N SER A 34 -4.82 9.25 3.84
CA SER A 34 -4.61 10.50 3.09
C SER A 34 -5.78 10.83 2.17
N ASP A 35 -5.66 11.96 1.46
CA ASP A 35 -6.58 12.32 0.39
C ASP A 35 -6.68 11.23 -0.70
N VAL A 36 -7.82 11.24 -1.38
CA VAL A 36 -8.15 10.27 -2.43
C VAL A 36 -7.12 10.36 -3.56
N SER A 37 -6.36 9.27 -3.71
CA SER A 37 -5.31 9.14 -4.72
C SER A 37 -5.12 7.68 -5.12
N ARG A 38 -4.32 7.44 -6.17
CA ARG A 38 -3.99 6.08 -6.62
C ARG A 38 -3.23 5.29 -5.54
N SER A 39 -2.31 5.95 -4.83
CA SER A 39 -1.55 5.37 -3.73
C SER A 39 -2.45 5.03 -2.54
N GLN A 40 -3.34 5.95 -2.15
CA GLN A 40 -4.32 5.75 -1.08
C GLN A 40 -5.20 4.53 -1.34
N ARG A 41 -5.81 4.42 -2.53
CA ARG A 41 -6.67 3.27 -2.90
C ARG A 41 -5.90 1.95 -2.86
N THR A 42 -4.66 1.96 -3.34
CA THR A 42 -3.79 0.76 -3.34
C THR A 42 -3.43 0.35 -1.91
N ALA A 43 -3.12 1.32 -1.05
CA ALA A 43 -2.82 1.06 0.36
C ALA A 43 -4.04 0.49 1.11
N SER A 44 -5.23 1.06 0.88
CA SER A 44 -6.49 0.52 1.44
C SER A 44 -6.77 -0.91 0.98
N LEU A 45 -6.52 -1.22 -0.31
CA LEU A 45 -6.68 -2.58 -0.84
C LEU A 45 -5.78 -3.58 -0.10
N ILE A 46 -4.48 -3.31 -0.03
CA ILE A 46 -3.51 -4.22 0.58
C ILE A 46 -3.79 -4.45 2.07
N LEU A 47 -4.21 -3.41 2.79
CA LEU A 47 -4.60 -3.55 4.20
C LEU A 47 -5.86 -4.42 4.38
N ALA A 48 -6.77 -4.44 3.41
CA ALA A 48 -7.98 -5.25 3.44
C ALA A 48 -7.71 -6.73 3.08
N GLU A 49 -6.67 -7.03 2.31
CA GLU A 49 -6.25 -8.40 1.96
C GLU A 49 -5.71 -9.20 3.16
N GLY A 50 -5.44 -8.55 4.30
CA GLY A 50 -4.90 -9.19 5.49
C GLY A 50 -3.37 -9.26 5.51
N PRO A 51 -2.78 -10.02 6.46
CA PRO A 51 -1.33 -10.15 6.58
C PRO A 51 -0.71 -10.78 5.33
N ALA A 52 0.54 -10.41 5.02
CA ALA A 52 1.31 -11.12 4.01
C ALA A 52 1.47 -12.58 4.45
N THR A 53 1.08 -13.51 3.58
CA THR A 53 1.25 -14.96 3.78
C THR A 53 2.64 -15.41 3.36
#